data_AF-A0A0U1NZF4-F1
#
_entry.id   AF-A0A0U1NZF4-F1
#
_cell.length_a   1.000
_cell.length_b   1.000
_cell.length_c   1.000
_cell.angle_alpha   90.00
_cell.angle_beta   90.00
_cell.angle_gamma   90.00
#
_symmetry.space_group_name_H-M   'P 1'
#
loop_
_entity.id
_entity.type
_entity.pdbx_description
1 polymer ?
#
loop_
_entity_poly.entity_id
_entity_poly.type
_entity_poly.pdbx_seq_one_letter_code
_entity_poly.pdbx_strand_id
1 'polypeptide(L)'
;MDTRRIVGQTKTVGFQVGIRRTFPISQEKAWEFVASEDGLKLWLGESTKINLQPGQKFCTKMGEGEIRIVKPLQQLRLAWKKEGWDKTSTIQVRIIPKENTKTTISFHQENLSDQNVREEMQQYWERILKQIEEGI
;
A
#
# COMPACT_ATOMS: atom_id res chain seq x y z
N MET A 1 -4.25 -5.15 -36.33
CA MET A 1 -4.55 -4.08 -35.35
C MET A 1 -3.64 -4.29 -34.16
N ASP A 2 -2.77 -3.32 -33.93
CA ASP A 2 -1.61 -3.37 -33.03
C ASP A 2 -2.08 -3.30 -31.57
N THR A 3 -2.15 -4.45 -30.88
CA THR A 3 -2.53 -4.52 -29.47
C THR A 3 -1.34 -4.14 -28.59
N ARG A 4 -1.05 -2.84 -28.47
CA ARG A 4 -0.13 -2.32 -27.45
C ARG A 4 -0.75 -2.57 -26.08
N ARG A 5 -0.35 -3.66 -25.42
CA ARG A 5 -0.70 -3.92 -24.01
C ARG A 5 -0.04 -2.84 -23.17
N ILE A 6 -0.84 -1.94 -22.62
CA ILE A 6 -0.37 -0.96 -21.64
C ILE A 6 -0.03 -1.73 -20.36
N VAL A 7 1.18 -1.53 -19.85
CA VAL A 7 1.67 -2.19 -18.63
C VAL A 7 0.72 -1.86 -17.47
N GLY A 8 0.21 -2.90 -16.81
CA GLY A 8 -0.68 -2.75 -15.65
C GLY A 8 -2.16 -2.55 -15.96
N GLN A 9 -2.59 -2.61 -17.23
CA GLN A 9 -4.01 -2.61 -17.58
C GLN A 9 -4.55 -4.05 -17.57
N THR A 10 -5.58 -4.33 -16.77
CA THR A 10 -6.32 -5.60 -16.81
C THR A 10 -7.67 -5.38 -17.48
N LYS A 11 -8.22 -6.42 -18.13
CA LYS A 11 -9.51 -6.33 -18.84
C LYS A 11 -10.72 -6.01 -17.96
N THR A 12 -10.59 -6.10 -16.63
CA THR A 12 -11.75 -6.06 -15.70
C THR A 12 -11.56 -5.23 -14.43
N VAL A 13 -10.33 -4.91 -13.98
CA VAL A 13 -10.07 -4.16 -12.73
C VAL A 13 -9.36 -2.80 -12.93
N GLY A 14 -9.30 -2.30 -14.16
CA GLY A 14 -8.62 -1.03 -14.47
C GLY A 14 -7.10 -1.16 -14.39
N PHE A 15 -6.43 -0.08 -13.96
CA PHE A 15 -4.98 -0.04 -13.79
C PHE A 15 -4.55 -0.52 -12.41
N GLN A 16 -3.36 -1.14 -12.36
CA GLN A 16 -2.75 -1.62 -11.12
C GLN A 16 -1.24 -1.33 -11.08
N VAL A 17 -0.70 -1.25 -9.86
CA VAL A 17 0.72 -1.09 -9.59
C VAL A 17 1.14 -1.95 -8.41
N GLY A 18 2.32 -2.57 -8.49
CA GLY A 18 2.91 -3.33 -7.39
C GLY A 18 4.39 -3.00 -7.25
N ILE A 19 4.80 -2.55 -6.07
CA ILE A 19 6.19 -2.22 -5.72
C ILE A 19 6.57 -2.99 -4.47
N ARG A 20 7.79 -3.53 -4.45
CA ARG A 20 8.31 -4.28 -3.32
C ARG A 20 9.79 -4.02 -3.11
N ARG A 21 10.22 -4.10 -1.86
CA ARG A 21 11.64 -4.03 -1.48
C ARG A 21 11.93 -4.98 -0.33
N THR A 22 13.14 -5.54 -0.31
CA THR A 22 13.63 -6.42 0.77
C THR A 22 14.52 -5.62 1.69
N PHE A 23 14.25 -5.72 2.99
CA PHE A 23 14.93 -4.99 4.05
C PHE A 23 15.68 -5.96 4.97
N PRO A 24 16.81 -5.54 5.57
CA PRO A 24 17.58 -6.34 6.51
C PRO A 24 16.98 -6.37 7.92
N ILE A 25 15.67 -6.56 8.03
CA ILE A 25 14.92 -6.59 9.29
C ILE A 25 13.99 -7.80 9.36
N SER A 26 13.68 -8.23 10.59
CA SER A 26 12.75 -9.32 10.84
C SER A 26 11.33 -9.00 10.39
N GLN A 27 10.48 -10.03 10.33
CA GLN A 27 9.08 -9.91 9.93
C GLN A 27 8.30 -9.03 10.90
N GLU A 28 8.61 -9.13 12.19
CA GLU A 28 8.00 -8.38 13.28
C GLU A 28 8.33 -6.89 13.15
N LYS A 29 9.60 -6.55 12.94
CA LYS A 29 10.02 -5.16 12.71
C LYS A 29 9.37 -4.58 11.45
N ALA A 30 9.34 -5.35 10.36
CA ALA A 30 8.71 -4.90 9.12
C ALA A 30 7.20 -4.65 9.31
N TRP A 31 6.52 -5.50 10.08
CA TRP A 31 5.11 -5.31 10.44
C TRP A 31 4.92 -4.07 11.31
N GLU A 32 5.75 -3.88 12.33
CA GLU A 32 5.74 -2.71 13.21
C GLU A 32 5.91 -1.41 12.42
N PHE A 33 6.89 -1.33 11.51
CA PHE A 33 7.08 -0.16 10.65
C PHE A 33 5.86 0.15 9.79
N VAL A 34 5.17 -0.85 9.27
CA VAL A 34 4.01 -0.66 8.38
C VAL A 34 2.73 -0.35 9.15
N ALA A 35 2.51 -1.02 10.27
CA ALA A 35 1.25 -1.03 11.01
C ALA A 35 1.23 -0.13 12.26
N SER A 36 2.38 0.42 12.67
CA SER A 36 2.46 1.43 13.72
C SER A 36 1.74 2.72 13.32
N GLU A 37 1.46 3.56 14.31
CA GLU A 37 0.84 4.86 14.07
C GLU A 37 1.69 5.73 13.14
N ASP A 38 3.01 5.75 13.32
CA ASP A 38 3.92 6.52 12.46
C ASP A 38 4.03 5.92 11.06
N GLY A 39 4.02 4.59 10.95
CA GLY A 39 3.90 3.89 9.67
C GLY A 39 2.64 4.31 8.93
N LEU A 40 1.49 4.16 9.57
CA LEU A 40 0.21 4.55 8.98
C LEU A 40 0.17 6.05 8.62
N LYS A 41 0.71 6.94 9.46
CA LYS A 41 0.86 8.36 9.12
C LYS A 41 1.75 8.57 7.89
N LEU A 42 2.83 7.80 7.75
CA LEU A 42 3.75 7.92 6.62
C LEU A 42 3.06 7.63 5.29
N TRP A 43 2.28 6.55 5.19
CA TRP A 43 1.74 6.09 3.91
C TRP A 43 0.22 6.28 3.72
N LEU A 44 -0.55 6.51 4.78
CA LEU A 44 -1.97 6.93 4.73
C LEU A 44 -2.16 8.39 5.13
N GLY A 45 -1.15 9.06 5.70
CA GLY A 45 -1.23 10.47 6.04
C GLY A 45 -1.72 10.70 7.47
N GLU A 46 -1.55 11.92 7.97
CA GLU A 46 -1.97 12.27 9.32
C GLU A 46 -3.47 12.06 9.52
N SER A 47 -3.82 11.45 10.65
CA SER A 47 -5.18 11.25 11.12
C SER A 47 -5.20 11.14 12.65
N THR A 48 -6.37 11.39 13.25
CA THR A 48 -6.50 11.44 14.70
C THR A 48 -6.29 10.06 15.33
N LYS A 49 -6.85 8.98 14.74
CA LYS A 49 -6.62 7.56 15.10
C LYS A 49 -7.04 6.64 13.94
N ILE A 50 -6.18 5.71 13.52
CA ILE A 50 -6.56 4.58 12.64
C ILE A 50 -6.59 3.30 13.47
N ASN A 51 -7.76 2.66 13.54
CA ASN A 51 -7.89 1.36 14.19
C ASN A 51 -7.73 0.24 13.14
N LEU A 52 -6.68 -0.57 13.27
CA LEU A 52 -6.43 -1.72 12.40
C LEU A 52 -7.29 -2.92 12.80
N GLN A 53 -8.60 -2.80 12.58
CA GLN A 53 -9.56 -3.89 12.71
C GLN A 53 -10.43 -4.00 11.46
N PRO A 54 -10.73 -5.21 10.96
CA PRO A 54 -11.63 -5.38 9.84
C PRO A 54 -12.98 -4.66 10.05
N GLY A 55 -13.45 -3.97 9.02
CA GLY A 55 -14.68 -3.15 9.03
C GLY A 55 -14.50 -1.73 9.56
N GLN A 56 -13.35 -1.38 10.14
CA GLN A 56 -13.11 -0.03 10.63
C GLN A 56 -12.84 0.94 9.50
N LYS A 57 -13.57 2.06 9.53
CA LYS A 57 -13.35 3.19 8.62
C LYS A 57 -12.34 4.15 9.22
N PHE A 58 -11.60 4.83 8.36
CA PHE A 58 -10.66 5.87 8.74
C PHE A 58 -10.74 7.03 7.75
N CYS A 59 -10.34 8.21 8.21
CA CYS A 59 -10.17 9.40 7.39
C CYS A 59 -8.84 10.06 7.78
N THR A 60 -8.05 10.41 6.78
CA THR A 60 -6.74 11.07 6.91
C THR A 60 -6.70 12.30 6.03
N LYS A 61 -5.63 13.11 6.16
CA LYS A 61 -5.38 14.24 5.24
C LYS A 61 -5.20 13.82 3.77
N MET A 62 -4.90 12.54 3.48
CA MET A 62 -4.72 12.07 2.10
C MET A 62 -5.94 11.34 1.54
N GLY A 63 -6.94 11.04 2.36
CA GLY A 63 -8.18 10.42 1.90
C GLY A 63 -8.85 9.56 2.96
N GLU A 64 -9.88 8.85 2.54
CA GLU A 64 -10.72 8.02 3.41
C GLU A 64 -10.68 6.56 2.99
N GLY A 65 -10.99 5.67 3.92
CA GLY A 65 -10.92 4.24 3.65
C GLY A 65 -11.56 3.36 4.69
N GLU A 66 -11.47 2.05 4.42
CA GLU A 66 -11.95 0.99 5.30
C GLU A 66 -10.94 -0.15 5.34
N ILE A 67 -10.58 -0.58 6.54
CA ILE A 67 -9.74 -1.74 6.77
C ILE A 67 -10.56 -3.00 6.46
N ARG A 68 -10.10 -3.81 5.50
CA ARG A 68 -10.80 -5.03 5.05
C ARG A 68 -10.20 -6.30 5.62
N ILE A 69 -8.87 -6.38 5.69
CA ILE A 69 -8.14 -7.54 6.18
C ILE A 69 -6.99 -7.07 7.05
N VAL A 70 -6.86 -7.68 8.22
CA VAL A 70 -5.69 -7.58 9.09
C VAL A 70 -5.24 -8.99 9.42
N LYS A 71 -4.09 -9.38 8.89
CA LYS A 71 -3.40 -10.62 9.25
C LYS A 71 -2.03 -10.22 9.79
N PRO A 72 -1.86 -10.16 11.12
CA PRO A 72 -0.62 -9.77 11.75
C PRO A 72 0.59 -10.48 11.13
N LEU A 73 1.69 -9.74 10.98
CA LEU A 73 2.95 -10.18 10.37
C LEU A 73 2.87 -10.56 8.88
N GLN A 74 1.70 -10.58 8.25
CA GLN A 74 1.53 -11.13 6.90
C GLN A 74 0.94 -10.14 5.92
N GLN A 75 -0.19 -9.52 6.28
CA GLN A 75 -1.00 -8.79 5.31
C GLN A 75 -1.90 -7.73 5.93
N LEU A 76 -1.97 -6.58 5.26
CA LEU A 76 -3.07 -5.61 5.38
C LEU A 76 -3.79 -5.50 4.04
N ARG A 77 -5.12 -5.39 4.06
CA ARG A 77 -5.91 -4.99 2.89
C ARG A 77 -6.90 -3.93 3.31
N LEU A 78 -7.04 -2.91 2.48
CA LEU A 78 -7.96 -1.81 2.72
C LEU A 78 -8.53 -1.29 1.41
N ALA A 79 -9.75 -0.76 1.50
CA ALA A 79 -10.31 0.10 0.48
C ALA A 79 -9.85 1.53 0.79
N TRP A 80 -9.38 2.27 -0.22
CA TRP A 80 -8.90 3.64 -0.04
C TRP A 80 -9.26 4.51 -1.22
N LYS A 81 -9.89 5.64 -0.91
CA LYS A 81 -10.21 6.70 -1.85
C LYS A 81 -9.34 7.89 -1.46
N LYS A 82 -8.31 8.15 -2.26
CA LYS A 82 -7.46 9.33 -2.08
C LYS A 82 -8.31 10.59 -2.26
N GLU A 83 -7.98 11.63 -1.52
CA GLU A 83 -8.62 12.94 -1.64
C GLU A 83 -8.61 13.41 -3.11
N GLY A 84 -9.76 13.85 -3.60
CA GLY A 84 -9.95 14.27 -4.99
C GLY A 84 -10.12 13.15 -6.01
N TRP A 85 -10.09 11.87 -5.63
CA TRP A 85 -10.37 10.77 -6.56
C TRP A 85 -11.87 10.51 -6.71
N ASP A 86 -12.30 10.13 -7.91
CA ASP A 86 -13.70 9.76 -8.17
C ASP A 86 -14.05 8.34 -7.71
N LYS A 87 -13.04 7.47 -7.57
CA LYS A 87 -13.24 6.06 -7.24
C LYS A 87 -12.30 5.54 -6.17
N THR A 88 -12.79 4.52 -5.47
CA THR A 88 -12.06 3.80 -4.43
C THR A 88 -11.11 2.77 -5.06
N SER A 89 -9.87 2.79 -4.61
CA SER A 89 -8.85 1.77 -4.92
C SER A 89 -8.79 0.68 -3.85
N THR A 90 -8.17 -0.44 -4.19
CA THR A 90 -7.82 -1.46 -3.20
C THR A 90 -6.32 -1.43 -2.97
N ILE A 91 -5.88 -1.27 -1.72
CA ILE A 91 -4.47 -1.42 -1.34
C ILE A 91 -4.31 -2.75 -0.60
N GLN A 92 -3.26 -3.48 -0.97
CA GLN A 92 -2.77 -4.65 -0.28
C GLN A 92 -1.30 -4.45 0.10
N VAL A 93 -1.00 -4.53 1.39
CA VAL A 93 0.36 -4.57 1.90
C VAL A 93 0.68 -6.00 2.32
N ARG A 94 1.81 -6.55 1.88
CA ARG A 94 2.30 -7.87 2.30
C ARG A 94 3.67 -7.77 2.96
N ILE A 95 3.84 -8.53 4.02
CA ILE A 95 5.11 -8.74 4.71
C ILE A 95 5.52 -10.19 4.45
N ILE A 96 6.64 -10.38 3.77
CA ILE A 96 7.08 -11.69 3.26
C ILE A 96 8.46 -11.99 3.87
N PRO A 97 8.56 -12.88 4.87
CA PRO A 97 9.85 -13.23 5.44
C PRO A 97 10.74 -13.91 4.39
N LYS A 98 12.04 -13.68 4.53
CA LYS A 98 13.11 -14.27 3.73
C LYS A 98 14.13 -14.92 4.67
N GLU A 99 15.09 -15.61 4.07
CA GLU A 99 16.24 -16.16 4.80
C GLU A 99 17.06 -15.04 5.46
N ASN A 100 17.84 -15.40 6.50
CA ASN A 100 18.79 -14.51 7.18
C ASN A 100 18.18 -13.21 7.73
N THR A 101 17.04 -13.32 8.43
CA THR A 101 16.33 -12.20 9.09
C THR A 101 16.04 -11.01 8.18
N LYS A 102 15.84 -11.28 6.88
CA LYS A 102 15.39 -10.29 5.89
C LYS A 102 13.89 -10.41 5.68
N THR A 103 13.25 -9.32 5.28
CA THR A 103 11.82 -9.29 4.99
C THR A 103 11.52 -8.42 3.79
N THR A 104 10.68 -8.90 2.88
CA THR A 104 10.15 -8.09 1.78
C THR A 104 8.85 -7.42 2.22
N ILE A 105 8.77 -6.09 2.08
CA ILE A 105 7.52 -5.33 2.17
C ILE A 105 7.05 -5.05 0.75
N SER A 106 5.79 -5.35 0.46
CA SER A 106 5.17 -5.17 -0.86
C SER A 106 3.90 -4.35 -0.74
N PHE A 107 3.82 -3.25 -1.49
CA PHE A 107 2.58 -2.52 -1.74
C PHE A 107 2.03 -2.95 -3.10
N HIS A 108 0.75 -3.28 -3.15
CA HIS A 108 0.02 -3.55 -4.38
C HIS A 108 -1.28 -2.78 -4.36
N GLN A 109 -1.59 -2.07 -5.44
CA GLN A 109 -2.78 -1.25 -5.54
C GLN A 109 -3.50 -1.50 -6.86
N GLU A 110 -4.81 -1.66 -6.77
CA GLU A 110 -5.70 -2.01 -7.88
C GLU A 110 -6.85 -0.99 -7.98
N ASN A 111 -7.61 -1.07 -9.08
CA ASN A 111 -8.72 -0.17 -9.41
C ASN A 111 -8.29 1.29 -9.62
N LEU A 112 -7.10 1.54 -10.17
CA LEU A 112 -6.66 2.89 -10.56
C LEU A 112 -7.35 3.34 -11.86
N SER A 113 -7.61 4.64 -12.02
CA SER A 113 -8.42 5.21 -13.11
C SER A 113 -7.77 5.07 -14.46
N ASP A 114 -6.48 5.40 -14.53
CA ASP A 114 -5.73 5.55 -15.76
C ASP A 114 -4.23 5.33 -15.51
N GLN A 115 -3.46 5.46 -16.59
CA GLN A 115 -2.01 5.30 -16.56
C GLN A 115 -1.30 6.39 -15.73
N ASN A 116 -1.79 7.64 -15.75
CA ASN A 116 -1.15 8.73 -15.02
C ASN A 116 -1.28 8.50 -13.51
N VAL A 117 -2.47 8.11 -13.05
CA VAL A 117 -2.70 7.75 -11.64
C VAL A 117 -1.87 6.52 -11.25
N ARG A 118 -1.69 5.55 -12.15
CA ARG A 118 -0.79 4.41 -11.93
C ARG A 118 0.65 4.86 -11.72
N GLU A 119 1.16 5.77 -12.55
CA GLU A 119 2.52 6.29 -12.46
C GLU A 119 2.73 7.16 -11.21
N GLU A 120 1.75 7.99 -10.84
CA GLU A 120 1.75 8.74 -9.58
C GLU A 120 1.86 7.80 -8.39
N MET A 121 1.01 6.77 -8.34
CA MET A 121 1.02 5.82 -7.23
C MET A 121 2.28 4.95 -7.23
N GLN A 122 2.84 4.63 -8.39
CA GLN A 122 4.14 3.95 -8.48
C GLN A 122 5.23 4.76 -7.75
N GLN A 123 5.38 6.03 -8.10
CA GLN A 123 6.37 6.92 -7.49
C GLN A 123 6.11 7.12 -6.00
N TYR A 124 4.83 7.23 -5.62
CA TYR A 124 4.42 7.33 -4.22
C TYR A 124 4.89 6.11 -3.41
N TRP A 125 4.57 4.89 -3.85
CA TRP A 125 4.96 3.66 -3.14
C TRP A 125 6.48 3.44 -3.12
N GLU A 126 7.17 3.81 -4.19
CA GLU A 126 8.65 3.81 -4.24
C GLU A 126 9.23 4.75 -3.18
N ARG A 127 8.68 5.96 -3.03
CA ARG A 127 9.08 6.92 -2.00
C ARG A 127 8.82 6.40 -0.58
N ILE A 128 7.65 5.81 -0.32
CA ILE A 128 7.34 5.23 0.99
C ILE A 128 8.33 4.13 1.36
N LEU A 129 8.63 3.21 0.43
CA LEU A 129 9.62 2.15 0.69
C LEU A 129 11.03 2.70 0.92
N LYS A 130 11.39 3.81 0.27
CA LYS A 130 12.65 4.50 0.53
C LYS A 130 12.68 5.14 1.92
N GLN A 131 11.60 5.78 2.36
CA GLN A 131 11.51 6.36 3.70
C GLN A 131 11.56 5.28 4.80
N ILE A 132 10.95 4.11 4.55
CA ILE A 132 11.10 2.95 5.44
C ILE A 132 12.57 2.48 5.48
N GLU A 133 13.25 2.45 4.34
CA GLU A 133 14.69 2.09 4.27
C GLU A 133 15.56 3.05 5.08
N GLU A 134 15.29 4.36 5.00
CA GLU A 134 16.02 5.40 5.73
C GLU A 134 15.75 5.37 7.24
N GLY A 135 14.65 4.75 7.68
CA GLY A 135 14.29 4.58 9.09
C GLY A 135 14.79 3.27 9.73
N ILE A 136 15.48 2.42 8.96
CA ILE A 136 16.06 1.14 9.41
C ILE A 136 17.53 1.31 9.75
#